data_AF-A0A4V1Q453-F1
#
_entry.id   AF-A0A4V1Q453-F1
#
_cell.length_a   1.000
_cell.length_b   1.000
_cell.length_c   1.000
_cell.angle_alpha   90.00
_cell.angle_beta   90.00
_cell.angle_gamma   90.00
#
_symmetry.space_group_name_H-M   'P 1'
#
loop_
_entity.id
_entity.type
_entity.pdbx_description
1 polymer ?
#
loop_
_entity_poly.entity_id
_entity_poly.type
_entity_poly.pdbx_seq_one_letter_code
_entity_poly.pdbx_strand_id
1 'polypeptide(L)'
;MRPIIYDDAPAPSPPTLLRHPYSLTEFQDAQSRPVDLEIQFKLQRQQLDNFHQDFWLDNNIRYYAAKETALSNLPETATDLDKENALSEFNTLWYIQEKERTDQYTDEWRKRNFQLIRLGAQVEFQKLAFRLSKFFQSS
;
A
#
# COMPACT_ATOMS: atom_id res chain seq x y z
N MET A 1 8.82 -8.59 5.06
CA MET A 1 7.56 -8.60 4.30
C MET A 1 7.84 -8.88 2.83
N ARG A 2 6.87 -9.39 2.07
CA ARG A 2 7.03 -9.67 0.63
C ARG A 2 6.77 -8.38 -0.17
N PRO A 3 7.59 -8.07 -1.19
CA PRO A 3 7.35 -6.93 -2.06
C PRO A 3 6.06 -7.14 -2.87
N ILE A 4 5.25 -6.09 -3.02
CA ILE A 4 4.06 -6.11 -3.87
C ILE A 4 4.55 -6.04 -5.33
N ILE A 5 4.29 -7.10 -6.09
CA ILE A 5 4.58 -7.16 -7.52
C ILE A 5 3.29 -6.81 -8.25
N TYR A 6 3.30 -5.72 -9.01
CA TYR A 6 2.16 -5.34 -9.83
C TYR A 6 2.25 -5.99 -11.21
N ASP A 7 1.10 -6.35 -11.78
CA ASP A 7 1.01 -6.94 -13.13
C ASP A 7 1.47 -5.98 -14.24
N ASP A 8 1.49 -4.68 -13.97
CA ASP A 8 1.98 -3.64 -14.87
C ASP A 8 3.46 -3.28 -14.66
N ALA A 9 4.20 -4.09 -13.90
CA ALA A 9 5.65 -3.96 -13.82
C ALA A 9 6.27 -4.09 -15.22
N PRO A 10 7.16 -3.19 -15.64
CA PRO A 10 7.79 -3.28 -16.95
C PRO A 10 8.50 -4.63 -17.08
N ALA A 11 8.22 -5.35 -18.16
CA ALA A 11 8.92 -6.59 -18.46
C ALA A 11 10.43 -6.33 -18.46
N PRO A 12 11.26 -7.23 -17.91
CA PRO A 12 12.70 -7.04 -17.89
C PRO A 12 13.19 -6.85 -19.34
N SER A 13 13.85 -5.72 -19.59
CA SER A 13 14.36 -5.41 -20.92
C SER A 13 15.42 -6.44 -21.32
N PRO A 14 15.44 -6.89 -22.59
CA PRO A 14 16.47 -7.80 -23.07
C PRO A 14 17.84 -7.14 -22.88
N PRO A 15 18.89 -7.92 -22.57
CA PRO A 15 20.19 -7.37 -22.19
C PRO A 15 20.78 -6.53 -23.35
N THR A 16 20.76 -5.21 -23.19
CA THR A 16 21.39 -4.27 -24.11
C THR A 16 22.85 -4.05 -23.70
N LEU A 17 23.78 -4.14 -24.66
CA LEU A 17 25.23 -3.95 -24.45
C LEU A 17 25.60 -2.50 -24.07
N LEU A 18 24.65 -1.57 -24.09
CA LEU A 18 24.82 -0.18 -23.67
C LEU A 18 23.97 0.05 -22.42
N ARG A 19 24.61 0.00 -21.25
CA ARG A 19 23.97 0.21 -19.95
C ARG A 19 23.92 1.71 -19.65
N HIS A 20 22.93 2.41 -20.17
CA HIS A 20 22.63 3.79 -19.75
C HIS A 20 21.78 3.75 -18.45
N PRO A 21 21.99 4.67 -17.50
CA PRO A 21 21.28 4.68 -16.21
C PRO A 21 19.77 4.97 -16.34
N TYR A 22 19.33 5.49 -17.48
CA TYR A 22 17.92 5.73 -17.81
C TYR A 22 17.59 5.02 -19.13
N SER A 23 16.44 4.33 -19.22
CA SER A 23 16.02 3.68 -20.45
C SER A 23 15.38 4.70 -21.40
N LEU A 24 15.91 4.87 -22.62
CA LEU A 24 15.35 5.80 -23.61
C LEU A 24 13.96 5.39 -24.12
N THR A 25 13.58 4.13 -23.89
CA THR A 25 12.25 3.57 -24.13
C THR A 25 11.15 4.26 -23.32
N GLU A 26 11.45 4.76 -22.11
CA GLU A 26 10.49 5.49 -21.28
C GLU A 26 10.08 6.84 -21.90
N PHE A 27 10.89 7.40 -22.79
CA PHE A 27 10.67 8.72 -23.39
C PHE A 27 10.07 8.68 -24.80
N GLN A 28 10.08 7.51 -25.47
CA GLN A 28 9.53 7.37 -26.83
C GLN A 28 8.00 7.34 -26.86
N ASP A 29 7.35 6.90 -25.78
CA ASP A 29 5.87 6.83 -25.68
C ASP A 29 5.20 8.18 -25.35
N ALA A 30 5.97 9.21 -24.99
CA ALA A 30 5.46 10.52 -24.55
C ALA A 30 4.66 11.27 -25.62
N GLN A 31 4.84 10.95 -26.91
CA GLN A 31 4.10 11.61 -28.00
C GLN A 31 2.74 10.98 -28.32
N SER A 32 2.42 9.80 -27.76
CA SER A 32 1.26 9.01 -28.22
C SER A 32 0.27 8.60 -27.13
N ARG A 33 0.63 8.72 -25.84
CA ARG A 33 -0.28 8.42 -24.72
C ARG A 33 -0.43 9.64 -23.81
N PRO A 34 -1.61 9.85 -23.21
CA PRO A 34 -1.74 10.78 -22.10
C PRO A 34 -1.11 10.16 -20.84
N VAL A 35 0.20 10.31 -20.73
CA VAL A 35 1.06 9.66 -19.71
C VAL A 35 0.79 10.19 -18.30
N ASP A 36 0.28 11.42 -18.16
CA ASP A 36 0.22 12.13 -16.86
C ASP A 36 -0.72 11.48 -15.84
N LEU A 37 -1.91 11.03 -16.24
CA LEU A 37 -2.88 10.44 -15.31
C LEU A 37 -2.50 9.01 -14.90
N GLU A 38 -1.88 8.25 -15.80
CA GLU A 38 -1.42 6.89 -15.50
C GLU A 38 -0.26 6.91 -14.50
N ILE A 39 0.71 7.82 -14.68
CA ILE A 39 1.80 7.99 -13.70
C ILE A 39 1.25 8.43 -12.35
N GLN A 40 0.32 9.41 -12.31
CA GLN A 40 -0.30 9.85 -11.07
C GLN A 40 -1.03 8.70 -10.36
N PHE A 41 -1.75 7.86 -11.10
CA PHE A 41 -2.42 6.69 -10.55
C PHE A 41 -1.45 5.71 -9.91
N LYS A 42 -0.36 5.37 -10.60
CA LYS A 42 0.67 4.46 -10.09
C LYS A 42 1.36 5.02 -8.85
N LEU A 43 1.68 6.31 -8.86
CA LEU A 43 2.31 6.98 -7.72
C LEU A 43 1.38 6.97 -6.50
N GLN A 44 0.12 7.34 -6.66
CA GLN A 44 -0.85 7.33 -5.55
C GLN A 44 -1.09 5.93 -5.01
N ARG A 45 -1.10 4.90 -5.87
CA ARG A 45 -1.18 3.50 -5.45
C ARG A 45 -0.01 3.11 -4.55
N GLN A 46 1.22 3.41 -4.96
CA GLN A 46 2.42 3.14 -4.16
C GLN A 46 2.40 3.90 -2.82
N GLN A 47 1.97 5.16 -2.83
CA GLN A 47 1.84 5.95 -1.60
C GLN A 47 0.81 5.37 -0.64
N LEU A 48 -0.31 4.87 -1.15
CA LEU A 48 -1.33 4.19 -0.35
C LEU A 48 -0.79 2.88 0.27
N ASP A 49 -0.05 2.10 -0.52
CA ASP A 49 0.55 0.86 -0.05
C ASP A 49 1.61 1.10 1.03
N ASN A 50 2.48 2.11 0.85
CA ASN A 50 3.45 2.53 1.87
C ASN A 50 2.74 2.99 3.15
N PHE A 51 1.70 3.83 3.00
CA PHE A 51 0.90 4.29 4.14
C PHE A 51 0.28 3.13 4.93
N HIS A 52 -0.28 2.14 4.23
CA HIS A 52 -0.84 0.94 4.84
C HIS A 52 0.23 0.13 5.57
N GLN A 53 1.36 -0.09 4.91
CA GLN A 53 2.47 -0.87 5.46
C GLN A 53 3.06 -0.21 6.70
N ASP A 54 3.33 1.10 6.64
CA ASP A 54 3.93 1.85 7.75
C ASP A 54 3.02 1.83 8.98
N PHE A 55 1.71 2.01 8.78
CA PHE A 55 0.75 1.98 9.88
C PHE A 55 0.72 0.63 10.60
N TRP A 56 0.64 -0.48 9.85
CA TRP A 56 0.57 -1.82 10.43
C TRP A 56 1.91 -2.30 10.99
N LEU A 57 3.03 -1.87 10.40
CA LEU A 57 4.35 -2.13 10.95
C LEU A 57 4.48 -1.47 12.33
N ASP A 58 4.14 -0.18 12.44
CA ASP A 58 4.17 0.53 13.72
C ASP A 58 3.21 -0.07 14.75
N ASN A 59 1.99 -0.42 14.34
CA ASN A 59 1.02 -1.07 15.23
C ASN A 59 1.55 -2.39 15.79
N ASN A 60 2.15 -3.24 14.94
CA ASN A 60 2.74 -4.50 15.36
C ASN A 60 3.92 -4.30 16.33
N ILE A 61 4.82 -3.35 16.04
CA ILE A 61 5.96 -3.04 16.91
C ILE A 61 5.46 -2.66 18.31
N ARG A 62 4.49 -1.73 18.39
CA ARG A 62 3.94 -1.28 19.67
C ARG A 62 3.18 -2.40 20.39
N TYR A 63 2.42 -3.22 19.66
CA TYR A 63 1.69 -4.36 20.23
C TYR A 63 2.65 -5.35 20.90
N TYR A 64 3.71 -5.76 20.20
CA TYR A 64 4.67 -6.73 20.77
C TYR A 64 5.44 -6.16 21.96
N ALA A 65 5.86 -4.89 21.89
CA ALA A 65 6.53 -4.23 23.00
C ALA A 65 5.63 -4.11 24.25
N ALA A 66 4.36 -3.75 24.05
CA ALA A 66 3.40 -3.63 25.14
C ALA A 66 3.03 -5.01 25.72
N LYS A 67 2.89 -6.02 24.86
CA LYS A 67 2.65 -7.41 25.28
C LYS A 67 3.79 -7.95 26.12
N GLU A 68 5.03 -7.70 25.72
CA GLU A 68 6.22 -8.11 26.47
C GLU A 68 6.27 -7.42 27.84
N THR A 69 5.96 -6.12 27.89
CA THR A 69 5.86 -5.36 29.14
C THR A 69 4.78 -5.91 30.07
N ALA A 70 3.61 -6.27 29.53
CA ALA A 70 2.52 -6.86 30.32
C ALA A 70 2.94 -8.21 30.94
N LEU A 71 3.68 -9.03 30.19
CA LEU A 71 4.21 -10.30 30.68
C LEU A 71 5.36 -10.13 31.67
N SER A 72 6.24 -9.14 31.48
CA SER A 72 7.37 -8.89 32.39
C SER A 72 6.95 -8.38 33.76
N ASN A 73 5.75 -7.82 33.87
CA ASN A 73 5.19 -7.35 35.15
C ASN A 73 4.62 -8.48 36.01
N LEU A 74 4.49 -9.70 35.47
CA LEU A 74 4.03 -10.84 36.24
C LEU A 74 5.15 -11.35 37.16
N PRO A 75 4.80 -11.82 38.37
CA PRO A 75 5.78 -12.42 39.27
C PRO A 75 6.37 -13.70 38.66
N GLU A 76 7.61 -14.02 39.00
CA GLU A 76 8.27 -15.26 38.52
C GLU A 76 7.53 -16.54 38.94
N THR A 77 6.70 -16.46 39.99
CA THR A 77 5.86 -17.55 40.47
C THR A 77 4.52 -17.68 39.72
N ALA A 78 4.26 -16.83 38.72
CA ALA A 78 3.01 -16.84 37.96
C ALA A 78 2.82 -18.15 37.20
N THR A 79 1.63 -18.74 37.33
CA THR A 79 1.25 -19.94 36.59
C THR A 79 0.96 -19.59 35.13
N ASP A 80 0.86 -20.60 34.26
CA ASP A 80 0.51 -20.36 32.86
C ASP A 80 -0.91 -19.81 32.71
N LEU A 81 -1.84 -20.18 33.60
CA LEU A 81 -3.18 -19.60 33.64
C LEU A 81 -3.15 -18.10 33.96
N ASP A 82 -2.27 -17.67 34.86
CA ASP A 82 -2.12 -16.24 35.21
C ASP A 82 -1.61 -15.43 34.01
N LYS A 83 -0.69 -16.01 33.21
CA LYS A 83 -0.19 -15.40 31.98
C LYS A 83 -1.30 -15.27 30.93
N GLU A 84 -2.13 -16.30 30.77
CA GLU A 84 -3.26 -16.27 29.83
C GLU A 84 -4.28 -15.20 30.23
N ASN A 85 -4.62 -15.10 31.52
CA ASN A 85 -5.52 -14.07 32.04
C ASN A 85 -4.95 -12.67 31.79
N ALA A 86 -3.66 -12.46 32.11
CA ALA A 86 -2.98 -11.19 31.86
C ALA A 86 -2.96 -10.81 30.37
N LEU A 87 -2.76 -11.78 29.46
CA LEU A 87 -2.83 -11.55 28.02
C LEU A 87 -4.24 -11.22 27.54
N SER A 88 -5.26 -11.86 28.11
CA SER A 88 -6.66 -11.57 27.81
C SER A 88 -7.05 -10.14 28.20
N GLU A 89 -6.68 -9.72 29.41
CA GLU A 89 -6.87 -8.35 29.89
C GLU A 89 -6.08 -7.34 29.05
N PHE A 90 -4.79 -7.62 28.79
CA PHE A 90 -3.95 -6.80 27.92
C PHE A 90 -4.59 -6.60 26.54
N ASN A 91 -5.05 -7.67 25.89
CA ASN A 91 -5.65 -7.56 24.56
C ASN A 91 -6.91 -6.67 24.60
N THR A 92 -7.74 -6.84 25.62
CA THR A 92 -8.95 -6.02 25.79
C THR A 92 -8.60 -4.54 25.93
N LEU A 93 -7.64 -4.21 26.80
CA LEU A 93 -7.16 -2.85 27.00
C LEU A 93 -6.49 -2.27 25.75
N TRP A 94 -5.69 -3.07 25.05
CA TRP A 94 -5.04 -2.69 23.80
C TRP A 94 -6.07 -2.29 22.74
N TYR A 95 -7.11 -3.09 22.53
CA TYR A 95 -8.17 -2.75 21.56
C TYR A 95 -8.90 -1.46 21.91
N ILE A 96 -9.19 -1.23 23.18
CA ILE A 96 -9.86 0.00 23.64
C ILE A 96 -8.95 1.21 23.39
N GLN A 97 -7.67 1.11 23.77
CA GLN A 97 -6.69 2.17 23.60
C GLN A 97 -6.43 2.51 22.12
N GLU A 98 -6.30 1.48 21.29
CA GLU A 98 -5.90 1.60 19.89
C GLU A 98 -7.08 1.90 18.95
N LYS A 99 -8.31 1.88 19.50
CA LYS A 99 -9.54 2.14 18.75
C LYS A 99 -9.50 3.45 17.98
N GLU A 100 -9.19 4.56 18.64
CA GLU A 100 -9.21 5.89 18.01
C GLU A 100 -8.18 5.98 16.88
N ARG A 101 -6.96 5.50 17.10
CA ARG A 101 -5.89 5.48 16.08
C ARG A 101 -6.28 4.60 14.89
N THR A 102 -6.93 3.46 15.13
CA THR A 102 -7.43 2.57 14.08
C THR A 102 -8.58 3.17 13.30
N ASP A 103 -9.49 3.88 13.97
CA ASP A 103 -10.62 4.58 13.33
C ASP A 103 -10.09 5.71 12.42
N GLN A 104 -9.16 6.54 12.92
CA GLN A 104 -8.50 7.60 12.13
C GLN A 104 -7.77 7.03 10.89
N TYR A 105 -7.03 5.94 11.08
CA TYR A 105 -6.38 5.24 9.97
C TYR A 105 -7.39 4.72 8.95
N THR A 106 -8.50 4.13 9.42
CA THR A 106 -9.53 3.56 8.56
C THR A 106 -10.19 4.63 7.70
N ASP A 107 -10.48 5.79 8.28
CA ASP A 107 -11.08 6.91 7.57
C ASP A 107 -10.14 7.48 6.49
N GLU A 108 -8.86 7.71 6.83
CA GLU A 108 -7.87 8.18 5.88
C GLU A 108 -7.56 7.13 4.79
N TRP A 109 -7.49 5.85 5.15
CA TRP A 109 -7.32 4.77 4.18
C TRP A 109 -8.49 4.71 3.19
N ARG A 110 -9.74 4.80 3.67
CA ARG A 110 -10.95 4.82 2.81
C ARG A 110 -10.95 6.03 1.87
N LYS A 111 -10.63 7.21 2.40
CA LYS A 111 -10.56 8.45 1.64
C LYS A 111 -9.54 8.36 0.49
N ARG A 112 -8.33 7.86 0.77
CA ARG A 112 -7.28 7.67 -0.25
C ARG A 112 -7.66 6.59 -1.27
N ASN A 113 -8.27 5.49 -0.83
CA ASN A 113 -8.79 4.47 -1.75
C ASN A 113 -9.86 5.03 -2.70
N PHE A 114 -10.79 5.84 -2.20
CA PHE A 114 -11.82 6.45 -3.03
C PHE A 114 -11.22 7.37 -4.09
N GLN A 115 -10.21 8.17 -3.70
CA GLN A 115 -9.45 9.00 -4.64
C GLN A 115 -8.74 8.15 -5.70
N LEU A 116 -8.10 7.05 -5.30
CA LEU A 116 -7.40 6.14 -6.20
C LEU A 116 -8.37 5.47 -7.19
N ILE A 117 -9.54 5.01 -6.73
CA ILE A 117 -10.58 4.41 -7.58
C ILE A 117 -11.07 5.43 -8.61
N ARG A 118 -11.33 6.67 -8.19
CA ARG A 118 -11.74 7.75 -9.09
C ARG A 118 -10.67 8.01 -10.15
N LEU A 119 -9.41 8.09 -9.75
CA LEU A 119 -8.30 8.33 -10.68
C LEU A 119 -8.11 7.15 -11.64
N GLY A 120 -8.23 5.91 -11.15
CA GLY A 120 -8.19 4.71 -11.99
C GLY A 120 -9.32 4.68 -13.03
N ALA A 121 -10.54 5.07 -12.64
CA ALA A 121 -11.65 5.20 -13.58
C ALA A 121 -11.40 6.26 -14.66
N GLN A 122 -10.77 7.40 -14.30
CA GLN A 122 -10.37 8.43 -15.27
C GLN A 122 -9.31 7.91 -16.25
N VAL A 123 -8.32 7.17 -15.77
CA VAL A 123 -7.28 6.55 -16.60
C VAL A 123 -7.89 5.55 -17.59
N GLU A 124 -8.78 4.67 -17.13
CA GLU A 124 -9.41 3.68 -18.01
C GLU A 124 -10.36 4.32 -19.02
N PHE A 125 -11.10 5.36 -18.63
CA PHE A 125 -11.91 6.15 -19.56
C PHE A 125 -11.05 6.80 -20.65
N GLN A 126 -9.91 7.38 -20.26
CA GLN A 126 -8.99 8.00 -21.20
C GLN A 126 -8.37 6.99 -22.17
N LYS A 127 -7.98 5.81 -21.69
CA LYS A 127 -7.51 4.70 -22.54
C LYS A 127 -8.59 4.25 -23.51
N LEU A 128 -9.84 4.14 -23.06
CA LEU A 128 -10.97 3.75 -23.91
C LEU A 128 -11.23 4.80 -25.00
N ALA A 129 -11.28 6.09 -24.64
CA ALA A 129 -11.48 7.18 -25.57
C ALA A 129 -10.38 7.22 -26.65
N PHE A 130 -9.12 7.03 -26.26
CA PHE A 130 -7.99 6.96 -27.19
C PHE A 130 -8.08 5.76 -28.14
N ARG A 131 -8.49 4.58 -27.65
CA ARG A 131 -8.70 3.40 -28.51
C ARG A 131 -9.80 3.63 -29.54
N LEU A 132 -10.91 4.26 -29.12
CA LEU A 132 -12.01 4.60 -30.02
C LEU A 132 -11.59 5.64 -31.07
N SER A 133 -10.92 6.72 -30.68
CA SER A 133 -10.47 7.75 -31.64
C SER A 133 -9.51 7.19 -32.68
N LYS A 134 -8.58 6.31 -32.27
CA LYS A 134 -7.66 5.63 -33.18
C LYS A 134 -8.39 4.71 -34.16
N PHE A 135 -9.45 4.04 -33.72
CA PHE A 135 -10.28 3.19 -34.59
C PHE A 135 -10.96 4.03 -35.69
N PHE A 136 -11.58 5.16 -35.31
CA PHE A 136 -12.25 6.06 -36.25
C PHE A 136 -11.31 6.82 -37.20
N GLN A 137 -10.04 7.02 -36.84
CA GLN A 137 -9.02 7.59 -37.74
C GLN A 137 -8.43 6.59 -38.75
N SER A 138 -8.69 5.29 -38.55
CA SER A 138 -8.17 4.21 -39.41
C SER A 138 -9.18 3.65 -40.43
N SER A 139 -10.41 4.19 -40.45
CA SER A 139 -11.43 3.97 -41.50
C SER A 139 -11.53 5.18 -42.41
#